data_AF-A0A9E2CJ22-F1
#
_entry.id   AF-A0A9E2CJ22-F1
#
_cell.length_a   1.000
_cell.length_b   1.000
_cell.length_c   1.000
_cell.angle_alpha   90.00
_cell.angle_beta   90.00
_cell.angle_gamma   90.00
#
_symmetry.space_group_name_H-M   'P 1'
#
loop_
_entity.id
_entity.type
_entity.pdbx_description
1 polymer ?
#
loop_
_entity_poly.entity_id
_entity_poly.type
_entity_poly.pdbx_seq_one_letter_code
_entity_poly.pdbx_strand_id
1 'polypeptide(L)'
;IFSSVEAKRIMRAFNIPQDGGLDALEKALRYRLYATVNPQTIERPDESTLVFKMIECRVQNARRRKGLPDFACKPVGTVEYTKFAEAVDARITTRCLQCPPDCTAGAGYICGWEFTMQVPGDPPRE
;
A
#
# COMPACT_ATOMS: atom_id res chain seq x y z
N ILE A 1 2.62 -14.55 -9.12
CA ILE A 1 2.58 -13.40 -8.19
C ILE A 1 1.12 -13.01 -7.97
N PHE A 2 0.60 -13.15 -6.75
CA PHE A 2 -0.82 -12.93 -6.43
C PHE A 2 -1.24 -11.46 -6.57
N SER A 3 -0.45 -10.51 -6.04
CA SER A 3 -0.81 -9.09 -5.98
C SER A 3 -0.98 -8.43 -7.35
N SER A 4 -0.14 -8.77 -8.34
CA SER A 4 -0.30 -8.25 -9.70
C SER A 4 -1.57 -8.79 -10.38
N VAL A 5 -1.99 -10.02 -10.05
CA VAL A 5 -3.25 -10.59 -10.55
C VAL A 5 -4.44 -9.95 -9.84
N GLU A 6 -4.34 -9.72 -8.53
CA GLU A 6 -5.34 -8.97 -7.75
C GLU A 6 -5.56 -7.57 -8.34
N ALA A 7 -4.48 -6.80 -8.54
CA ALA A 7 -4.53 -5.45 -9.14
C ALA A 7 -5.24 -5.46 -10.49
N LYS A 8 -4.82 -6.33 -11.42
CA LYS A 8 -5.43 -6.42 -12.75
C LYS A 8 -6.91 -6.81 -12.70
N ARG A 9 -7.32 -7.67 -11.76
CA ARG A 9 -8.73 -8.03 -11.57
C ARG A 9 -9.54 -6.86 -11.05
N ILE A 10 -9.04 -6.15 -10.04
CA ILE A 10 -9.66 -4.94 -9.50
C ILE A 10 -9.82 -3.90 -10.61
N MET A 11 -8.75 -3.62 -11.36
CA MET A 11 -8.78 -2.62 -12.42
C MET A 11 -9.83 -2.93 -13.49
N ARG A 12 -9.91 -4.20 -13.93
CA ARG A 12 -10.95 -4.64 -14.88
C ARG A 12 -12.36 -4.54 -14.30
N ALA A 13 -12.55 -4.95 -13.05
CA ALA A 13 -13.87 -4.97 -12.42
C ALA A 13 -14.44 -3.56 -12.21
N PHE A 14 -13.58 -2.57 -11.96
CA PHE A 14 -13.96 -1.20 -11.63
C PHE A 14 -13.59 -0.17 -12.71
N ASN A 15 -13.25 -0.63 -13.92
CA ASN A 15 -12.87 0.22 -15.06
C ASN A 15 -11.76 1.24 -14.73
N ILE A 16 -10.77 0.81 -13.94
CA ILE A 16 -9.60 1.65 -13.61
C ILE A 16 -8.60 1.54 -14.77
N PRO A 17 -8.19 2.67 -15.38
CA PRO A 17 -7.28 2.65 -16.53
C PRO A 17 -5.89 2.16 -16.12
N GLN A 18 -5.27 1.42 -17.05
CA GLN A 18 -3.83 1.12 -17.02
C GLN A 18 -3.05 2.44 -17.12
N ASP A 19 -1.91 2.53 -16.41
CA ASP A 19 -1.00 3.68 -16.45
C ASP A 19 -1.65 5.03 -16.05
N GLY A 20 -2.71 4.95 -15.23
CA GLY A 20 -3.41 6.11 -14.67
C GLY A 20 -2.73 6.73 -13.44
N GLY A 21 -1.47 6.36 -13.17
CA GLY A 21 -0.67 6.92 -12.07
C GLY A 21 -1.26 6.70 -10.68
N LEU A 22 -0.97 7.64 -9.78
CA LEU A 22 -1.34 7.56 -8.36
C LEU A 22 -2.85 7.61 -8.13
N ASP A 23 -3.62 8.26 -9.02
CA ASP A 23 -5.09 8.31 -8.92
C ASP A 23 -5.72 6.95 -9.21
N ALA A 24 -5.17 6.22 -10.20
CA ALA A 24 -5.56 4.83 -10.46
C ALA A 24 -5.16 3.92 -9.29
N LEU A 25 -3.96 4.13 -8.72
CA LEU A 25 -3.49 3.37 -7.57
C LEU A 25 -4.38 3.58 -6.33
N GLU A 26 -4.74 4.83 -6.02
CA GLU A 26 -5.63 5.15 -4.90
C GLU A 26 -6.96 4.39 -5.02
N LYS A 27 -7.60 4.45 -6.20
CA LYS A 27 -8.83 3.72 -6.48
C LYS A 27 -8.63 2.22 -6.30
N ALA A 28 -7.56 1.66 -6.85
CA ALA A 28 -7.28 0.23 -6.77
C ALA A 28 -7.03 -0.24 -5.32
N LEU A 29 -6.31 0.54 -4.51
CA LEU A 29 -6.04 0.24 -3.11
C LEU A 29 -7.32 0.12 -2.27
N ARG A 30 -8.34 0.94 -2.56
CA ARG A 30 -9.64 0.91 -1.89
C ARG A 30 -10.45 -0.37 -2.16
N TYR A 31 -10.10 -1.12 -3.20
CA TYR A 31 -10.77 -2.37 -3.59
C TYR A 31 -9.97 -3.63 -3.28
N ARG A 32 -8.81 -3.52 -2.63
CA ARG A 32 -8.05 -4.70 -2.19
C ARG A 32 -8.89 -5.58 -1.27
N LEU A 33 -8.66 -6.89 -1.32
CA LEU A 33 -9.50 -7.87 -0.61
C LEU A 33 -9.67 -7.56 0.88
N TYR A 34 -8.63 -7.04 1.54
CA TYR A 34 -8.67 -6.73 2.96
C TYR A 34 -9.25 -5.34 3.29
N ALA A 35 -9.56 -4.51 2.29
CA ALA A 35 -9.93 -3.10 2.49
C ALA A 35 -11.16 -2.91 3.37
N THR A 36 -12.06 -3.89 3.40
CA THR A 36 -13.31 -3.86 4.18
C THR A 36 -13.14 -4.34 5.62
N VAL A 37 -12.05 -5.06 5.94
CA VAL A 37 -11.84 -5.68 7.26
C VAL A 37 -10.72 -5.04 8.06
N ASN A 38 -9.86 -4.27 7.40
CA ASN A 38 -8.77 -3.56 8.02
C ASN A 38 -8.94 -2.05 7.79
N PRO A 39 -9.32 -1.29 8.84
CA PRO A 39 -9.30 0.17 8.82
C PRO A 39 -7.99 0.72 8.25
N GLN A 40 -8.11 1.60 7.26
CA GLN A 40 -6.98 2.12 6.49
C GLN A 40 -7.26 3.55 6.03
N THR A 41 -6.21 4.34 5.87
CA THR A 41 -6.27 5.70 5.32
C THR A 41 -5.36 5.83 4.11
N ILE A 42 -5.75 6.73 3.21
CA ILE A 42 -4.94 7.15 2.07
C ILE A 42 -4.87 8.67 2.11
N GLU A 43 -3.66 9.20 2.01
CA GLU A 43 -3.35 10.64 2.04
C GLU A 43 -2.58 11.02 0.76
N ARG A 44 -2.88 12.19 0.22
CA ARG A 44 -2.21 12.77 -0.96
C ARG A 44 -1.57 14.11 -0.54
N PRO A 45 -0.38 14.10 0.09
CA PRO A 45 0.27 15.32 0.55
C PRO A 45 0.65 16.26 -0.59
N ASP A 46 0.94 15.71 -1.77
CA ASP A 46 1.20 16.43 -3.01
C ASP A 46 0.75 15.59 -4.23
N GLU A 47 0.94 16.12 -5.44
CA GLU A 47 0.53 15.44 -6.68
C GLU A 47 1.33 14.16 -6.96
N SER A 48 2.60 14.11 -6.53
CA SER A 48 3.55 13.04 -6.84
C SER A 48 3.70 11.98 -5.74
N THR A 49 2.95 12.10 -4.64
CA THR A 49 3.09 11.22 -3.46
C THR A 49 1.74 10.75 -2.92
N LEU A 50 1.57 9.44 -2.77
CA LEU A 50 0.43 8.80 -2.11
C LEU A 50 0.94 8.05 -0.88
N VAL A 51 0.35 8.33 0.28
CA VAL A 51 0.67 7.63 1.53
C VAL A 51 -0.51 6.76 1.94
N PHE A 52 -0.29 5.45 1.98
CA PHE A 52 -1.24 4.47 2.47
C PHE A 52 -0.87 4.04 3.88
N LYS A 53 -1.82 4.05 4.82
CA LYS A 53 -1.62 3.61 6.21
C LYS A 53 -2.68 2.59 6.59
N MET A 54 -2.22 1.45 7.09
CA MET A 54 -3.06 0.42 7.70
C MET A 54 -3.23 0.76 9.18
N ILE A 55 -4.38 1.32 9.58
CA ILE A 55 -4.64 1.73 10.96
C ILE A 55 -4.75 0.51 11.88
N GLU A 56 -5.47 -0.52 11.43
CA GLU A 56 -5.58 -1.79 12.12
C GLU A 56 -5.32 -2.96 11.17
N CYS A 57 -4.68 -4.00 11.69
CA CYS A 57 -4.41 -5.22 10.92
C CYS A 57 -4.96 -6.42 11.66
N ARG A 58 -6.00 -7.06 11.09
CA ARG A 58 -6.65 -8.24 11.67
C ARG A 58 -5.66 -9.37 11.99
N VAL A 59 -4.63 -9.57 11.16
CA VAL A 59 -3.59 -10.58 11.41
C VAL A 59 -2.81 -10.27 12.68
N GLN A 60 -2.33 -9.04 12.83
CA GLN A 60 -1.58 -8.65 14.04
C GLN A 60 -2.48 -8.67 15.28
N ASN A 61 -3.70 -8.14 15.17
CA ASN A 61 -4.67 -8.16 16.26
C ASN A 61 -4.97 -9.60 16.72
N ALA A 62 -5.15 -10.53 15.79
CA ALA A 62 -5.37 -11.95 16.11
C ALA A 62 -4.16 -12.59 16.80
N ARG A 63 -2.94 -12.23 16.40
CA ARG A 63 -1.70 -12.72 17.04
C ARG A 63 -1.54 -12.19 18.45
N ARG A 64 -1.73 -10.88 18.64
CA ARG A 64 -1.69 -10.23 19.97
C ARG A 64 -2.72 -10.80 20.93
N ARG A 65 -3.96 -11.05 20.47
CA ARG A 65 -5.00 -11.74 21.27
C ARG A 65 -4.58 -13.13 21.74
N LYS A 66 -3.70 -13.81 20.99
CA LYS A 66 -3.15 -15.13 21.33
C LYS A 66 -1.83 -15.05 22.11
N GLY A 67 -1.36 -13.86 22.49
CA GLY A 67 -0.06 -13.67 23.11
C GLY A 67 1.13 -14.00 22.19
N LEU A 68 0.92 -14.03 20.87
CA LEU A 68 1.96 -14.31 19.89
C LEU A 68 2.67 -13.01 19.49
N PRO A 69 3.97 -13.06 19.16
CA PRO A 69 4.69 -11.91 18.63
C PRO A 69 4.09 -11.48 17.29
N ASP A 70 4.20 -10.19 16.96
CA ASP A 70 3.77 -9.66 15.68
C ASP A 70 4.40 -10.43 14.51
N PHE A 71 3.62 -10.66 13.45
CA PHE A 71 4.12 -11.28 12.24
C PHE A 71 5.00 -10.28 11.48
N ALA A 72 6.22 -10.68 11.12
CA ALA A 72 7.17 -9.88 10.35
C ALA A 72 6.70 -9.69 8.90
N CYS A 73 5.71 -8.83 8.70
CA CYS A 73 5.06 -8.59 7.41
C CYS A 73 5.92 -7.84 6.41
N LYS A 74 6.96 -7.11 6.85
CA LYS A 74 7.71 -6.20 5.97
C LYS A 74 8.20 -6.85 4.68
N PRO A 75 8.86 -8.03 4.67
CA PRO A 75 9.37 -8.62 3.43
C PRO A 75 8.26 -8.99 2.44
N VAL A 76 7.16 -9.58 2.92
CA VAL A 76 6.01 -9.92 2.07
C VAL A 76 5.29 -8.66 1.61
N GLY A 77 5.07 -7.70 2.51
CA GLY A 77 4.46 -6.42 2.21
C GLY A 77 5.22 -5.68 1.11
N THR A 78 6.55 -5.62 1.17
CA THR A 78 7.36 -4.95 0.14
C THR A 78 7.10 -5.55 -1.22
N VAL A 79 7.12 -6.88 -1.34
CA VAL A 79 6.82 -7.55 -2.62
C VAL A 79 5.37 -7.27 -3.04
N GLU A 80 4.41 -7.38 -2.14
CA GLU A 80 3.00 -7.24 -2.49
C GLU A 80 2.63 -5.82 -2.92
N TYR A 81 3.02 -4.80 -2.16
CA TYR A 81 2.68 -3.41 -2.46
C TYR A 81 3.42 -2.90 -3.69
N THR A 82 4.72 -3.23 -3.85
CA THR A 82 5.46 -2.91 -5.07
C THR A 82 4.82 -3.57 -6.29
N LYS A 83 4.56 -4.89 -6.24
CA LYS A 83 4.00 -5.61 -7.41
C LYS A 83 2.54 -5.28 -7.69
N PHE A 84 1.81 -4.78 -6.70
CA PHE A 84 0.46 -4.23 -6.90
C PHE A 84 0.55 -2.87 -7.59
N ALA A 85 1.38 -1.95 -7.10
CA ALA A 85 1.56 -0.62 -7.68
C ALA A 85 2.10 -0.67 -9.11
N GLU A 86 3.16 -1.45 -9.36
CA GLU A 86 3.72 -1.65 -10.71
C GLU A 86 2.71 -2.26 -11.70
N ALA A 87 1.75 -3.05 -11.21
CA ALA A 87 0.71 -3.62 -12.06
C ALA A 87 -0.37 -2.61 -12.45
N VAL A 88 -0.55 -1.55 -11.64
CA VAL A 88 -1.42 -0.41 -11.95
C VAL A 88 -0.70 0.55 -12.91
N ASP A 89 0.54 0.90 -12.58
CA ASP A 89 1.41 1.77 -13.39
C ASP A 89 2.88 1.48 -13.04
N ALA A 90 3.66 1.08 -14.06
CA ALA A 90 5.04 0.65 -13.86
C ALA A 90 6.00 1.79 -13.43
N ARG A 91 5.57 3.06 -13.52
CA ARG A 91 6.37 4.23 -13.13
C ARG A 91 6.32 4.50 -11.63
N ILE A 92 5.42 3.85 -10.90
CA ILE A 92 5.24 4.09 -9.46
C ILE A 92 6.36 3.39 -8.68
N THR A 93 7.05 4.18 -7.86
CA THR A 93 8.02 3.66 -6.88
C THR A 93 7.33 3.46 -5.54
N THR A 94 7.69 2.41 -4.81
CA THR A 94 7.09 2.06 -3.51
C THR A 94 8.15 2.06 -2.42
N ARG A 95 7.89 2.73 -1.30
CA ARG A 95 8.75 2.79 -0.11
C ARG A 95 7.96 2.38 1.13
N CYS A 96 8.53 1.50 1.95
CA CYS A 96 7.98 1.15 3.25
C CYS A 96 8.31 2.27 4.25
N LEU A 97 7.30 2.87 4.90
CA LEU A 97 7.49 3.82 5.99
C LEU A 97 7.69 3.07 7.32
N GLN A 98 6.84 2.08 7.59
CA GLN A 98 7.01 1.08 8.65
C GLN A 98 6.15 -0.16 8.36
N CYS A 99 6.57 -1.32 8.84
CA CYS A 99 5.77 -2.56 8.92
C CYS A 99 6.44 -3.42 9.98
N PRO A 100 5.68 -4.22 10.74
CA PRO A 100 6.28 -5.19 11.64
C PRO A 100 7.37 -6.04 10.97
N PRO A 101 8.50 -6.27 11.67
CA PRO A 101 8.74 -5.97 13.08
C PRO A 101 9.23 -4.53 13.35
N ASP A 102 9.58 -3.78 12.31
CA ASP A 102 10.19 -2.45 12.39
C ASP A 102 9.12 -1.37 12.57
N CYS A 103 8.43 -1.37 13.71
CA CYS A 103 7.38 -0.42 14.03
C CYS A 103 7.76 0.53 15.16
N THR A 104 7.39 1.79 15.00
CA THR A 104 7.47 2.78 16.07
C THR A 104 6.19 2.72 16.90
N ALA A 105 6.33 2.49 18.21
CA ALA A 105 5.20 2.55 19.14
C ALA A 105 4.54 3.94 19.09
N GLY A 106 3.20 3.99 19.06
CA GLY A 106 2.44 5.24 19.06
C GLY A 106 2.32 5.94 17.70
N ALA A 107 2.79 5.34 16.60
CA ALA A 107 2.68 5.93 15.26
C ALA A 107 1.23 6.08 14.73
N GLY A 108 0.24 5.46 15.39
CA GLY A 108 -1.18 5.53 15.00
C GLY A 108 -1.59 4.61 13.84
N TYR A 109 -0.67 3.81 13.31
CA TYR A 109 -0.92 2.81 12.27
C TYR A 109 0.05 1.63 12.38
N ILE A 110 -0.36 0.46 11.89
CA ILE A 110 0.41 -0.79 11.92
C ILE A 110 1.45 -0.84 10.81
N CYS A 111 1.08 -0.54 9.57
CA CYS A 111 2.04 -0.44 8.47
C CYS A 111 1.70 0.70 7.53
N GLY A 112 2.73 1.33 6.97
CA GLY A 112 2.61 2.50 6.10
C GLY A 112 3.48 2.35 4.87
N TRP A 113 2.95 2.76 3.74
CA TRP A 113 3.54 2.63 2.42
C TRP A 113 3.41 3.95 1.69
N GLU A 114 4.52 4.43 1.17
CA GLU A 114 4.57 5.60 0.32
C GLU A 114 4.74 5.15 -1.13
N PHE A 115 3.97 5.76 -2.01
CA PHE A 115 4.03 5.54 -3.44
C PHE A 115 4.32 6.88 -4.10
N THR A 116 5.35 6.92 -4.93
CA THR A 116 5.75 8.14 -5.63
C THR A 116 5.80 7.92 -7.13
N MET A 117 5.56 8.99 -7.89
CA MET A 117 5.70 8.98 -9.33
C MET A 117 6.21 10.34 -9.79
N GLN A 118 7.23 10.37 -10.64
CA GLN A 118 7.71 11.63 -11.21
C GLN A 118 6.61 12.27 -12.06
N VAL A 119 6.22 13.48 -11.69
CA VAL A 119 5.36 14.34 -12.50
C VAL A 119 6.27 15.08 -13.48
N PRO A 120 5.88 15.26 -14.76
CA PRO A 120 6.67 16.06 -15.69
C PRO A 120 6.95 17.47 -15.12
N GLY A 121 8.22 17.76 -14.83
CA GLY A 121 8.67 19.02 -14.23
C GLY A 121 9.10 18.95 -12.75
N ASP A 122 8.93 17.81 -12.07
CA ASP A 122 9.42 17.63 -10.69
C ASP A 122 10.94 17.34 -10.72
N PRO A 123 11.80 18.11 -10.02
CA PRO A 123 13.23 17.81 -9.94
C PRO A 123 13.47 16.43 -9.29
N PRO A 124 14.60 15.75 -9.59
CA PRO A 124 14.94 14.48 -8.96
C PRO A 124 14.97 14.63 -7.44
N ARG A 125 14.21 13.80 -6.73
CA ARG A 125 14.25 13.72 -5.26
C ARG A 125 15.43 12.82 -4.85
N GLU A 126 16.36 13.36 -4.06
CA GLU A 126 17.56 12.68 -3.52
C GLU A 126 17.22 11.52 -2.56
#